data_AF-A0A7C1BYF4-F1
#
_entry.id   AF-A0A7C1BYF4-F1
#
_cell.length_a   1.000
_cell.length_b   1.000
_cell.length_c   1.000
_cell.angle_alpha   90.00
_cell.angle_beta   90.00
_cell.angle_gamma   90.00
#
_symmetry.space_group_name_H-M   'P 1'
#
loop_
_entity.id
_entity.type
_entity.pdbx_description
1 polymer ?
#
loop_
_entity_poly.entity_id
_entity_poly.type
_entity_poly.pdbx_seq_one_letter_code
_entity_poly.pdbx_strand_id
1 'polypeptide(L)'
;MIKQYSGISPNGDLLLIQKLSEKLQGKSFLHINSTREGGGVAEILSRMIPLLLDIGIDARWEVIEGDSDFFNFTKKTHNALQGDKEKFTKKMWDYYYEVNKRNSKKLDLSADAVLIHDPQPAPLIG
;
A
#
# COMPACT_ATOMS: atom_id res chain seq x y z
N MET A 1 -16.63 -10.31 -8.67
CA MET A 1 -15.34 -9.97 -9.32
C MET A 1 -14.51 -11.20 -9.64
N ILE A 2 -14.19 -12.08 -8.68
CA ILE A 2 -13.27 -13.22 -8.90
C ILE A 2 -13.74 -14.19 -10.01
N LYS A 3 -15.07 -14.36 -10.17
CA LYS A 3 -15.65 -15.19 -11.24
C LYS A 3 -15.34 -14.69 -12.65
N GLN A 4 -15.03 -13.40 -12.83
CA GLN A 4 -14.66 -12.82 -14.13
C GLN A 4 -13.31 -13.36 -14.65
N TYR A 5 -12.50 -13.95 -13.78
CA TYR A 5 -11.24 -14.59 -14.14
C TYR A 5 -11.42 -16.05 -14.60
N SER A 6 -12.64 -16.59 -14.59
CA SER A 6 -12.92 -17.92 -15.14
C SER A 6 -12.59 -17.98 -16.62
N GLY A 7 -11.80 -18.98 -17.04
CA GLY A 7 -11.32 -19.10 -18.42
C GLY A 7 -10.09 -18.23 -18.75
N ILE A 8 -9.65 -17.39 -17.81
CA ILE A 8 -8.38 -16.64 -17.89
C ILE A 8 -7.35 -17.31 -16.96
N SER A 9 -7.73 -17.55 -15.71
CA SER A 9 -6.91 -18.25 -14.71
C SER A 9 -7.31 -19.73 -14.61
N PRO A 10 -6.39 -20.62 -14.22
CA PRO A 10 -6.73 -22.02 -13.93
C PRO A 10 -7.84 -22.13 -12.87
N ASN A 11 -8.84 -22.98 -13.14
CA ASN A 11 -9.97 -23.15 -12.21
C ASN A 11 -9.53 -23.61 -10.81
N GLY A 12 -8.47 -24.43 -10.73
CA GLY A 12 -7.90 -24.88 -9.47
C GLY A 12 -7.39 -23.71 -8.60
N ASP A 13 -6.77 -22.71 -9.22
CA ASP A 13 -6.25 -21.52 -8.51
C ASP A 13 -7.41 -20.65 -8.00
N LEU A 14 -8.46 -20.47 -8.80
CA LEU A 14 -9.65 -19.73 -8.39
C LEU A 14 -10.35 -20.41 -7.20
N LEU A 15 -10.46 -21.73 -7.22
CA LEU A 15 -11.00 -22.51 -6.10
C LEU A 15 -10.10 -22.42 -4.86
N LEU A 16 -8.78 -22.48 -5.04
CA LEU A 16 -7.83 -22.35 -3.93
C LEU A 16 -7.93 -20.97 -3.27
N ILE A 17 -7.98 -19.89 -4.06
CA ILE A 17 -8.12 -18.52 -3.54
C ILE A 17 -9.41 -18.40 -2.73
N GLN A 18 -10.54 -18.90 -3.25
CA GLN A 18 -11.81 -18.89 -2.52
C GLN A 18 -11.72 -19.69 -1.21
N LYS A 19 -11.09 -20.86 -1.22
CA LYS A 19 -10.92 -21.69 -0.02
C LYS A 19 -10.02 -21.06 1.02
N LEU A 20 -8.98 -20.33 0.61
CA LEU A 20 -8.12 -19.60 1.52
C LEU A 20 -8.83 -18.35 2.08
N SER A 21 -9.60 -17.65 1.26
CA SER A 21 -10.32 -16.44 1.69
C SER A 21 -11.43 -16.74 2.70
N GLU A 22 -12.04 -17.93 2.67
CA GLU A 22 -12.99 -18.40 3.69
C GLU A 22 -12.41 -18.29 5.12
N LYS A 23 -11.10 -18.49 5.30
CA LYS A 23 -10.43 -18.37 6.62
C LYS A 23 -10.20 -16.92 7.05
N LEU A 24 -10.26 -15.98 6.11
CA LEU A 24 -10.03 -14.55 6.30
C LEU A 24 -11.35 -13.75 6.24
N GLN A 25 -12.49 -14.44 6.22
CA GLN A 25 -13.79 -13.81 6.12
C GLN A 25 -13.99 -12.78 7.23
N GLY A 26 -14.31 -11.54 6.85
CA GLY A 26 -14.53 -10.42 7.76
C GLY A 26 -13.26 -9.86 8.42
N LYS A 27 -12.08 -10.35 8.05
CA LYS A 27 -10.80 -9.77 8.50
C LYS A 27 -10.53 -8.47 7.77
N SER A 28 -10.04 -7.50 8.53
CA SER A 28 -9.71 -6.16 8.03
C SER A 28 -8.27 -6.12 7.49
N PHE A 29 -8.09 -5.60 6.28
CA PHE A 29 -6.79 -5.51 5.62
C PHE A 29 -6.56 -4.12 5.03
N LEU A 30 -5.65 -3.37 5.63
CA LEU A 30 -5.35 -1.99 5.24
C LEU A 30 -4.13 -1.92 4.31
N HIS A 31 -4.28 -1.27 3.18
CA HIS A 31 -3.19 -0.91 2.26
C HIS A 31 -2.88 0.58 2.37
N ILE A 32 -1.60 0.94 2.48
CA ILE A 32 -1.17 2.35 2.53
C ILE A 32 -0.07 2.59 1.49
N ASN A 33 -0.27 3.58 0.61
CA ASN A 33 0.75 4.03 -0.34
C ASN A 33 0.76 5.59 -0.42
N SER A 34 1.46 6.14 -1.41
CA SER A 34 1.66 7.58 -1.56
C SER A 34 0.81 8.27 -2.62
N THR A 35 0.00 7.55 -3.39
CA THR A 35 -0.89 8.17 -4.41
C THR A 35 -2.06 7.26 -4.78
N ARG A 36 -3.23 7.85 -5.08
CA ARG A 36 -4.39 7.12 -5.67
C ARG A 36 -4.32 7.01 -7.19
N GLU A 37 -3.49 7.81 -7.84
CA GLU A 37 -3.40 7.90 -9.30
C GLU A 37 -1.95 7.98 -9.76
N GLY A 38 -1.67 7.37 -10.91
CA GLY A 38 -0.33 7.31 -11.47
C GLY A 38 0.58 6.28 -10.77
N GLY A 39 1.32 5.53 -11.57
CA GLY A 39 2.23 4.48 -11.10
C GLY A 39 1.56 3.12 -10.90
N GLY A 40 2.38 2.07 -10.93
CA GLY A 40 1.90 0.68 -10.93
C GLY A 40 1.18 0.25 -9.66
N VAL A 41 1.57 0.78 -8.48
CA VAL A 41 0.93 0.44 -7.21
C VAL A 41 -0.53 0.89 -7.20
N ALA A 42 -0.82 2.12 -7.63
CA ALA A 42 -2.19 2.64 -7.69
C ALA A 42 -3.06 1.84 -8.67
N GLU A 43 -2.51 1.48 -9.83
CA GLU A 43 -3.19 0.65 -10.83
C GLU A 43 -3.53 -0.74 -10.25
N ILE A 44 -2.59 -1.39 -9.57
CA ILE A 44 -2.81 -2.67 -8.90
C ILE A 44 -3.90 -2.54 -7.83
N LEU A 45 -3.78 -1.57 -6.92
CA LEU A 45 -4.73 -1.42 -5.80
C LEU A 45 -6.14 -1.08 -6.27
N SER A 46 -6.30 -0.33 -7.37
CA SER A 46 -7.61 -0.04 -7.95
C SER A 46 -8.39 -1.29 -8.38
N ARG A 47 -7.69 -2.40 -8.69
CA ARG A 47 -8.28 -3.69 -9.04
C ARG A 47 -8.28 -4.68 -7.87
N MET A 48 -7.23 -4.66 -7.06
CA MET A 48 -7.03 -5.55 -5.93
C MET A 48 -8.04 -5.30 -4.81
N ILE A 49 -8.29 -4.03 -4.45
CA ILE A 49 -9.18 -3.70 -3.34
C ILE A 49 -10.61 -4.24 -3.58
N PRO A 50 -11.26 -3.99 -4.74
CA PRO A 50 -12.58 -4.56 -5.00
C PRO A 50 -12.58 -6.09 -5.11
N LEU A 51 -11.47 -6.71 -5.53
CA LEU A 51 -11.34 -8.17 -5.57
C LEU A 51 -11.30 -8.76 -4.15
N LEU A 52 -10.53 -8.16 -3.23
CA LEU A 52 -10.45 -8.57 -1.83
C LEU A 52 -11.82 -8.45 -1.13
N LEU A 53 -12.54 -7.35 -1.38
CA LEU A 53 -13.91 -7.17 -0.89
C LEU A 53 -14.87 -8.25 -1.42
N ASP A 54 -14.78 -8.59 -2.70
CA ASP A 54 -15.62 -9.63 -3.34
C ASP A 54 -15.39 -11.04 -2.77
N ILE A 55 -14.20 -11.33 -2.25
CA ILE A 55 -13.87 -12.61 -1.61
C ILE A 55 -14.00 -12.58 -0.07
N GLY A 56 -14.61 -11.53 0.49
CA GLY A 56 -15.02 -11.46 1.88
C GLY A 56 -13.99 -10.87 2.85
N ILE A 57 -12.94 -10.23 2.35
CA ILE A 57 -11.93 -9.53 3.16
C ILE A 57 -12.28 -8.04 3.20
N ASP A 58 -12.37 -7.45 4.40
CA ASP A 58 -12.67 -6.03 4.58
C ASP A 58 -11.42 -5.19 4.27
N ALA A 59 -11.17 -4.97 2.97
CA ALA A 59 -9.99 -4.29 2.48
C ALA A 59 -10.20 -2.78 2.36
N ARG A 60 -9.29 -2.01 2.95
CA ARG A 60 -9.24 -0.54 2.86
C ARG A 60 -7.96 -0.08 2.18
N TRP A 61 -8.03 1.08 1.54
CA TRP A 61 -6.86 1.72 0.92
C TRP A 61 -6.80 3.19 1.29
N GLU A 62 -5.76 3.54 2.04
CA GLU A 62 -5.43 4.89 2.46
C GLU A 62 -4.17 5.40 1.75
N VAL A 63 -4.08 6.73 1.63
CA VAL A 63 -2.97 7.41 0.96
C VAL A 63 -2.40 8.47 1.88
N ILE A 64 -1.08 8.48 2.01
CA ILE A 64 -0.39 9.52 2.77
C ILE A 64 -0.40 10.86 2.01
N GLU A 65 -0.43 11.94 2.75
CA GLU A 65 -0.24 13.29 2.25
C GLU A 65 1.23 13.73 2.41
N GLY A 66 1.72 14.47 1.43
CA GLY A 66 3.05 15.06 1.45
C GLY A 66 3.13 16.28 0.54
N ASP A 67 4.09 17.16 0.80
CA ASP A 67 4.38 18.29 -0.08
C ASP A 67 5.54 17.98 -1.03
N SER A 68 5.95 18.97 -1.83
CA SER A 68 7.04 18.80 -2.80
C SER A 68 8.35 18.38 -2.14
N ASP A 69 8.66 18.89 -0.95
CA ASP A 69 9.91 18.57 -0.26
C ASP A 69 9.93 17.11 0.22
N PHE A 70 8.79 16.63 0.71
CA PHE A 70 8.60 15.22 1.05
C PHE A 70 8.74 14.30 -0.18
N PHE A 71 8.07 14.62 -1.28
CA PHE A 71 8.15 13.80 -2.49
C PHE A 71 9.52 13.87 -3.18
N ASN A 72 10.23 14.99 -3.07
CA ASN A 72 11.62 15.09 -3.51
C ASN A 72 12.54 14.19 -2.68
N PHE A 73 12.36 14.17 -1.36
CA PHE A 73 13.10 13.25 -0.49
C PHE A 73 12.82 11.79 -0.85
N THR A 74 11.55 11.40 -0.95
CA THR A 74 11.22 10.00 -1.19
C THR A 74 11.62 9.53 -2.59
N LYS A 75 11.61 10.41 -3.60
CA LYS A 75 12.20 10.12 -4.92
C LYS A 75 13.70 9.84 -4.84
N LYS A 76 14.44 10.63 -4.04
CA LYS A 76 15.86 10.36 -3.78
C LYS A 76 16.03 9.00 -3.09
N THR A 77 15.19 8.68 -2.11
CA THR A 77 15.22 7.38 -1.43
C THR A 77 14.98 6.23 -2.42
N HIS A 78 13.98 6.34 -3.29
CA HIS A 78 13.69 5.37 -4.34
C HIS A 78 14.89 5.15 -5.27
N ASN A 79 15.48 6.23 -5.80
CA ASN A 79 16.64 6.16 -6.68
C ASN A 79 17.87 5.56 -5.96
N ALA A 80 18.10 5.96 -4.71
CA ALA A 80 19.21 5.45 -3.90
C ALA A 80 19.09 3.94 -3.66
N LEU A 81 17.88 3.45 -3.36
CA LEU A 81 17.62 2.01 -3.21
C LEU A 81 17.77 1.23 -4.52
N GLN A 82 17.63 1.90 -5.67
CA GLN A 82 17.88 1.32 -7.00
C GLN A 82 19.34 1.47 -7.48
N GLY A 83 20.23 2.00 -6.65
CA GLY A 83 21.67 2.03 -6.91
C GLY A 83 22.26 3.41 -7.21
N ASP A 84 21.45 4.46 -7.28
CA ASP A 84 21.95 5.81 -7.52
C ASP A 84 22.65 6.38 -6.28
N LYS A 85 23.69 7.18 -6.52
CA LYS A 85 24.39 7.89 -5.43
C LYS A 85 23.64 9.18 -5.09
N GLU A 86 22.79 9.09 -4.07
CA GLU A 86 22.07 10.25 -3.52
C GLU A 86 22.70 10.76 -2.22
N LYS A 87 22.54 12.07 -1.96
CA LYS A 87 22.96 12.69 -0.71
C LYS A 87 21.74 13.03 0.14
N PHE A 88 21.77 12.60 1.39
CA PHE A 88 20.74 12.89 2.37
C PHE A 88 21.33 13.71 3.52
N THR A 89 20.60 14.74 3.94
CA THR A 89 20.96 15.51 5.13
C THR A 89 20.08 15.08 6.31
N LYS A 90 20.54 15.33 7.54
CA LYS A 90 19.71 15.08 8.73
C LYS A 90 18.36 15.80 8.66
N LYS A 91 18.34 17.05 8.18
CA LYS A 91 17.10 17.84 8.02
C LYS A 91 16.08 17.15 7.11
N MET A 92 16.54 16.48 6.04
CA MET A 92 15.66 15.75 5.13
C MET A 92 15.03 14.52 5.80
N TRP A 93 15.83 13.76 6.55
CA TRP A 93 15.32 12.64 7.35
C TRP A 93 14.34 13.11 8.42
N ASP A 94 14.69 14.15 9.19
CA ASP A 94 13.81 14.73 10.20
C ASP A 94 12.47 15.15 9.57
N TYR A 95 12.50 15.79 8.39
CA TYR A 95 11.29 16.18 7.67
C TYR A 95 10.42 15.00 7.23
N TYR A 96 11.04 13.96 6.69
CA TYR A 96 10.38 12.73 6.28
C TYR A 96 9.66 12.02 7.43
N TYR A 97 10.30 11.95 8.62
CA TYR A 97 9.66 11.42 9.82
C TYR A 97 8.52 12.32 10.32
N GLU A 98 8.71 13.64 10.30
CA GLU A 98 7.66 14.58 10.73
C GLU A 98 6.41 14.51 9.85
N VAL A 99 6.56 14.37 8.52
CA VAL A 99 5.41 14.19 7.61
C VAL A 99 4.70 12.86 7.88
N ASN A 100 5.43 11.76 8.06
CA ASN A 100 4.82 10.47 8.40
C ASN A 100 4.13 10.49 9.77
N LYS A 101 4.69 11.19 10.76
CA LYS A 101 4.08 11.40 12.08
C LYS A 101 2.79 12.23 12.02
N ARG A 102 2.66 13.15 11.06
CA ARG A 102 1.40 13.86 10.81
C ARG A 102 0.37 12.92 10.17
N ASN A 103 0.79 12.10 9.21
CA ASN A 103 -0.08 11.12 8.57
C ASN A 103 -0.60 10.07 9.57
N SER A 104 0.25 9.55 10.46
CA SER A 104 -0.16 8.55 11.45
C SER A 104 -1.25 9.04 12.42
N LYS A 105 -1.38 10.36 12.60
CA LYS A 105 -2.44 10.97 13.41
C LYS A 105 -3.76 11.17 12.65
N LYS A 106 -3.71 11.20 11.32
CA LYS A 106 -4.87 11.42 10.45
C LYS A 106 -5.48 10.11 9.96
N LEU A 107 -4.64 9.12 9.68
CA LEU A 107 -5.05 7.84 9.13
C LEU A 107 -5.54 6.90 10.23
N ASP A 108 -6.63 6.17 9.97
CA ASP A 108 -7.03 5.04 10.79
C ASP A 108 -6.24 3.79 10.41
N LEU A 109 -5.19 3.51 11.17
CA LEU A 109 -4.29 2.37 11.00
C LEU A 109 -4.85 1.06 11.58
N SER A 110 -6.07 1.08 12.14
CA SER A 110 -6.68 -0.10 12.77
C SER A 110 -7.09 -1.12 11.72
N ALA A 111 -6.45 -2.29 11.75
CA ALA A 111 -6.79 -3.46 10.94
C ALA A 111 -6.17 -4.73 11.54
N ASP A 112 -6.68 -5.91 11.16
CA ASP A 112 -6.06 -7.20 11.48
C ASP A 112 -4.71 -7.34 10.77
N ALA A 113 -4.56 -6.73 9.59
CA ALA A 113 -3.29 -6.63 8.86
C ALA A 113 -3.14 -5.26 8.19
N VAL A 114 -1.90 -4.75 8.13
CA VAL A 114 -1.54 -3.51 7.43
C VAL A 114 -0.38 -3.80 6.47
N LEU A 115 -0.53 -3.38 5.21
CA LEU A 115 0.49 -3.46 4.18
C LEU A 115 0.91 -2.06 3.73
N ILE A 116 2.17 -1.73 4.00
CA ILE A 116 2.81 -0.48 3.56
C ILE A 116 3.49 -0.72 2.21
N HIS A 117 3.14 0.09 1.23
CA HIS A 117 3.71 0.03 -0.12
C HIS A 117 4.78 1.10 -0.29
N ASP A 118 5.94 0.66 -0.78
CA ASP A 118 7.11 1.49 -1.08
C ASP A 118 7.68 2.26 0.14
N PRO A 119 8.83 2.95 -0.01
CA PRO A 119 9.48 3.62 1.11
C PRO A 119 8.71 4.80 1.69
N GLN A 120 7.87 5.51 0.92
CA GLN A 120 7.27 6.79 1.35
C GLN A 120 6.53 6.71 2.71
N PRO A 121 5.69 5.68 2.96
CA PRO A 121 4.98 5.52 4.23
C PRO A 121 5.69 4.57 5.20
N ALA A 122 6.91 4.11 4.90
CA ALA A 122 7.63 3.13 5.74
C ALA A 122 7.74 3.50 7.23
N PRO A 123 7.87 4.78 7.64
CA PRO A 123 7.93 5.15 9.06
C PRO A 123 6.60 4.99 9.81
N LEU A 124 5.51 4.62 9.13
CA LEU A 124 4.28 4.19 9.79
C LEU A 124 4.43 2.80 10.42
N ILE A 125 5.47 2.05 10.06
CA ILE A 125 5.88 0.81 10.71
C ILE A 125 6.58 1.18 12.03
N GLY A 126 6.02 0.71 13.14
CA GLY A 126 6.52 0.96 14.51
C GLY A 126 7.80 0.20 14.84
#